data_AF-A0A418KXA8-F1
#
_entry.id   AF-A0A418KXA8-F1
#
_cell.length_a   1.000
_cell.length_b   1.000
_cell.length_c   1.000
_cell.angle_alpha   90.00
_cell.angle_beta   90.00
_cell.angle_gamma   90.00
#
_symmetry.space_group_name_H-M   'P 1'
#
loop_
_entity.id
_entity.type
_entity.pdbx_description
1 polymer ?
#
loop_
_entity_poly.entity_id
_entity_poly.type
_entity_poly.pdbx_seq_one_letter_code
_entity_poly.pdbx_strand_id
1 'polypeptide(L)'
;MNLRLRPDAEQALRAEAERSGRSQQEVLRAAVDTYLGIVPVDRADAPEGAGELDRLVAARMVRPPRSPYRRPARRLTLPPDMTTADLLDRDDRL
;
A
#
# COMPACT_ATOMS: atom_id res chain seq x y z
N MET A 1 -8.87 -4.13 25.87
CA MET A 1 -9.01 -5.51 25.37
C MET A 1 -7.76 -6.27 25.75
N ASN A 2 -7.86 -7.49 26.30
CA ASN A 2 -6.71 -8.34 26.57
C ASN A 2 -6.54 -9.33 25.42
N LEU A 3 -5.56 -9.08 24.55
CA LEU A 3 -5.18 -9.97 23.46
C LEU A 3 -4.15 -10.97 23.98
N ARG A 4 -4.39 -12.26 23.73
CA ARG A 4 -3.40 -13.31 24.00
C ARG A 4 -2.56 -13.50 22.74
N LEU A 5 -1.36 -12.98 22.77
CA LEU A 5 -0.39 -13.14 21.71
C LEU A 5 0.40 -14.42 21.92
N ARG A 6 0.85 -15.02 20.82
CA ARG A 6 1.89 -16.05 20.88
C ARG A 6 3.23 -15.39 21.30
N PRO A 7 4.16 -16.13 21.94
CA PRO A 7 5.40 -15.54 22.46
C PRO A 7 6.27 -14.87 21.38
N ASP A 8 6.30 -15.44 20.17
CA ASP A 8 6.99 -14.88 18.99
C ASP A 8 6.40 -13.53 18.58
N ALA A 9 5.07 -13.43 18.56
CA ALA A 9 4.35 -12.21 18.21
C ALA A 9 4.53 -11.12 19.28
N GLU A 10 4.57 -11.47 20.56
CA GLU A 10 4.81 -10.52 21.64
C GLU A 10 6.23 -9.93 21.55
N GLN A 11 7.23 -10.77 21.28
CA GLN A 11 8.61 -10.34 21.10
C GLN A 11 8.75 -9.42 19.89
N ALA A 12 8.14 -9.78 18.76
CA ALA A 12 8.12 -8.94 17.56
C ALA A 12 7.46 -7.57 17.81
N LEU A 13 6.33 -7.56 18.54
CA LEU A 13 5.63 -6.32 18.89
C LEU A 13 6.47 -5.41 19.79
N ARG A 14 7.20 -5.99 20.75
CA ARG A 14 8.10 -5.24 21.64
C ARG A 14 9.28 -4.65 20.87
N ALA A 15 9.93 -5.44 20.03
CA ALA A 15 11.04 -4.97 19.20
C ALA A 15 10.61 -3.84 18.25
N GLU A 16 9.41 -3.94 17.67
CA GLU A 16 8.87 -2.90 16.80
C GLU A 16 8.51 -1.62 17.56
N ALA A 17 7.97 -1.73 18.78
CA ALA A 17 7.71 -0.59 19.65
C ALA A 17 9.02 0.15 20.02
N GLU A 18 10.08 -0.59 20.38
CA GLU A 18 11.40 -0.03 20.65
C GLU A 18 12.01 0.65 19.41
N ARG A 19 11.94 -0.02 18.26
CA ARG A 19 12.47 0.49 16.99
C ARG A 19 11.77 1.77 16.51
N SER A 20 10.46 1.85 16.70
CA SER A 20 9.64 2.98 16.25
C SER A 20 9.45 4.08 17.28
N GLY A 21 9.82 3.84 18.55
CA GLY A 21 9.54 4.74 19.66
C GLY A 21 8.05 4.85 20.02
N ARG A 22 7.20 4.01 19.43
CA ARG A 22 5.74 4.00 19.65
C ARG A 22 5.38 3.05 20.78
N SER A 23 4.21 3.24 21.39
CA SER A 23 3.69 2.26 22.34
C SER A 23 3.28 0.96 21.61
N GLN A 24 3.37 -0.18 22.30
CA GLN A 24 2.94 -1.48 21.75
C GLN A 24 1.47 -1.46 21.30
N GLN A 25 0.60 -0.70 21.98
CA GLN A 25 -0.79 -0.56 21.57
C GLN A 25 -0.96 0.24 20.27
N GLU A 26 -0.15 1.28 20.04
CA GLU A 26 -0.19 2.03 18.78
C GLU A 26 0.31 1.21 17.61
N VAL A 27 1.38 0.44 17.80
CA VAL A 27 1.89 -0.50 16.79
C VAL A 27 0.82 -1.53 16.45
N LEU A 28 0.19 -2.11 17.48
CA LEU A 28 -0.86 -3.12 17.30
C LEU A 28 -2.09 -2.54 16.59
N ARG A 29 -2.54 -1.34 16.97
CA ARG A 29 -3.66 -0.65 16.34
C ARG A 29 -3.37 -0.36 14.87
N ALA A 30 -2.21 0.22 14.56
CA ALA A 30 -1.81 0.51 13.18
C ALA A 30 -1.71 -0.76 12.32
N ALA A 31 -1.19 -1.87 12.89
CA ALA A 31 -1.12 -3.14 12.19
C ALA A 31 -2.50 -3.74 11.90
N VAL A 32 -3.42 -3.68 12.87
CA VAL A 32 -4.81 -4.14 12.71
C VAL A 32 -5.54 -3.27 11.68
N ASP A 33 -5.39 -1.95 11.76
CA ASP A 33 -6.06 -1.04 10.83
C ASP A 33 -5.54 -1.23 9.40
N THR A 34 -4.23 -1.46 9.23
CA THR A 34 -3.62 -1.78 7.93
C THR A 34 -4.10 -3.14 7.40
N TYR A 35 -4.14 -4.17 8.27
CA TYR A 35 -4.52 -5.52 7.89
C TYR A 35 -6.00 -5.63 7.50
N LEU A 36 -6.87 -4.93 8.24
CA LEU A 36 -8.32 -4.92 8.01
C LEU A 36 -8.77 -3.81 7.05
N GLY A 37 -7.85 -2.94 6.60
CA GLY A 37 -8.17 -1.80 5.73
C GLY A 37 -9.12 -0.79 6.39
N ILE A 38 -9.05 -0.64 7.72
CA ILE A 38 -9.97 0.20 8.51
C ILE A 38 -9.50 1.67 8.54
N VAL A 39 -8.22 1.96 8.24
CA VAL A 39 -7.77 3.35 8.12
C VAL A 39 -8.46 3.99 6.90
N PRO A 40 -9.18 5.11 7.05
CA PRO A 40 -9.34 6.04 5.96
C PRO A 40 -7.93 6.43 5.51
N VAL A 41 -7.70 6.72 4.23
CA VAL A 41 -6.43 7.33 3.79
C VAL A 41 -6.37 8.78 4.28
N ASP A 42 -6.44 9.00 5.59
CA ASP A 42 -6.34 10.30 6.22
C ASP A 42 -4.85 10.63 6.30
N ARG A 43 -4.42 11.41 5.30
CA ARG A 43 -3.42 12.50 5.22
C ARG A 43 -2.31 12.66 6.27
N ALA A 44 -2.39 12.10 7.47
CA ALA A 44 -1.56 12.43 8.63
C ALA A 44 -0.17 11.78 8.65
N ASP A 45 0.04 10.66 7.95
CA ASP A 45 1.36 10.01 7.88
C ASP A 45 2.13 10.31 6.57
N ALA A 46 1.54 11.12 5.69
CA ALA A 46 2.25 11.61 4.52
C ALA A 46 3.10 12.82 4.95
N PRO A 47 4.42 12.85 4.71
CA PRO A 47 5.24 14.01 5.05
C PRO A 47 4.61 15.28 4.47
N GLU A 48 4.56 16.38 5.21
CA GLU A 48 4.02 17.64 4.71
C GLU A 48 4.76 18.02 3.41
N GLY A 49 4.04 18.07 2.30
CA GLY A 49 4.60 18.24 0.95
C GLY A 49 4.68 16.99 0.08
N ALA A 50 4.31 15.81 0.60
CA ALA A 50 4.21 14.58 -0.18
C ALA A 50 3.14 14.73 -1.28
N GLY A 51 3.55 14.43 -2.52
CA GLY A 51 2.68 14.44 -3.68
C GLY A 51 1.59 13.38 -3.56
N GLU A 52 0.52 13.51 -4.33
CA GLU A 52 -0.59 12.54 -4.34
C GLU A 52 -0.11 11.11 -4.59
N LEU A 53 0.87 10.94 -5.49
CA LEU A 53 1.51 9.64 -5.75
C LEU A 53 2.16 9.03 -4.51
N ASP A 54 2.89 9.82 -3.72
CA ASP A 54 3.57 9.35 -2.51
C ASP A 54 2.56 8.85 -1.48
N ARG A 55 1.40 9.50 -1.39
CA ARG A 55 0.29 9.08 -0.51
C ARG A 55 -0.31 7.76 -0.97
N LEU A 56 -0.55 7.60 -2.27
CA LEU A 56 -1.10 6.38 -2.84
C LEU A 56 -0.13 5.19 -2.70
N VAL A 57 1.17 5.45 -2.82
CA VAL A 57 2.22 4.44 -2.58
C VAL A 57 2.29 4.06 -1.10
N ALA A 58 2.26 5.04 -0.19
CA ALA A 58 2.26 4.80 1.25
C ALA A 58 1.03 4.00 1.70
N ALA A 59 -0.15 4.30 1.14
CA ALA A 59 -1.38 3.56 1.35
C ALA A 59 -1.39 2.16 0.67
N ARG A 60 -0.30 1.77 -0.01
CA ARG A 60 -0.18 0.53 -0.78
C ARG A 60 -1.28 0.33 -1.83
N MET A 61 -1.96 1.40 -2.24
CA MET A 61 -2.97 1.36 -3.29
C MET A 61 -2.33 1.25 -4.68
N VAL A 62 -1.12 1.80 -4.83
CA VAL A 62 -0.33 1.71 -6.06
C VAL A 62 1.11 1.36 -5.74
N ARG A 63 1.83 0.80 -6.72
CA ARG A 63 3.26 0.54 -6.60
C ARG A 63 4.06 1.77 -7.00
N PRO A 64 5.24 2.01 -6.38
CA PRO A 64 6.11 3.09 -6.79
C PRO A 64 6.57 2.91 -8.25
N PRO A 65 6.72 4.00 -9.02
CA PRO A 65 7.17 3.93 -10.40
C PRO A 65 8.58 3.36 -10.47
N ARG A 66 8.78 2.32 -11.29
CA ARG A 66 10.09 1.65 -11.47
C ARG A 66 10.94 2.26 -12.58
N SER A 67 10.33 3.08 -13.43
CA SER A 67 10.97 3.71 -14.58
C SER A 67 10.32 5.05 -14.89
N PRO A 68 11.06 6.03 -15.43
CA PRO A 68 10.47 7.28 -15.91
C PRO A 68 9.40 7.04 -16.97
N TYR A 69 8.38 7.90 -16.99
CA TYR A 69 7.37 7.88 -18.04
C TYR A 69 8.02 8.07 -19.42
N ARG A 70 7.65 7.21 -20.37
CA ARG A 70 8.05 7.31 -21.77
C ARG A 70 6.83 7.25 -22.65
N ARG A 71 6.78 8.10 -23.67
CA ARG A 71 5.74 8.02 -24.69
C ARG A 71 5.92 6.71 -25.49
N PRO A 72 4.84 5.97 -25.76
CA PRO A 72 4.93 4.76 -26.57
C PRO A 72 5.38 5.13 -27.99
N ALA A 73 6.35 4.40 -28.52
CA ALA A 73 6.89 4.63 -29.86
C ALA A 73 5.90 4.25 -30.98
N ARG A 74 4.93 3.37 -30.67
CA ARG A 74 3.88 2.95 -31.60
C ARG A 74 2.55 2.87 -30.87
N ARG A 75 1.48 3.19 -31.59
CA ARG A 75 0.11 3.01 -31.13
C ARG A 75 -0.48 1.78 -31.80
N LEU A 76 -1.24 1.00 -31.04
CA LEU A 76 -2.06 -0.08 -31.57
C LEU A 76 -3.45 0.48 -31.83
N THR A 77 -4.02 0.18 -32.99
CA THR A 77 -5.44 0.42 -33.28
C THR A 77 -6.17 -0.89 -33.06
N LEU A 78 -7.13 -0.88 -32.14
CA LEU A 78 -7.93 -2.07 -31.86
C LEU A 78 -9.01 -2.24 -32.93
N PRO A 79 -9.31 -3.49 -33.33
CA PRO A 79 -10.54 -3.81 -34.03
C PRO A 79 -11.79 -3.31 -33.26
N PRO A 80 -12.89 -2.99 -33.95
CA PRO A 80 -14.10 -2.42 -33.31
C PRO A 80 -14.77 -3.36 -32.30
N ASP A 81 -14.49 -4.66 -32.37
CA ASP A 81 -14.98 -5.72 -31.50
C ASP A 81 -14.01 -6.09 -30.38
N MET A 82 -12.87 -5.41 -30.27
CA MET A 82 -11.84 -5.69 -29.28
C MET A 82 -11.67 -4.52 -28.31
N THR A 83 -11.63 -4.83 -27.02
CA THR A 83 -11.41 -3.83 -25.96
C THR A 83 -9.99 -3.92 -25.41
N THR A 84 -9.51 -2.84 -24.80
CA THR A 84 -8.18 -2.84 -24.14
C THR A 84 -8.07 -3.93 -23.06
N ALA A 85 -9.17 -4.30 -22.42
CA ALA A 85 -9.18 -5.35 -21.40
C ALA A 85 -8.87 -6.75 -21.97
N ASP A 86 -9.11 -6.96 -23.27
CA ASP A 86 -8.81 -8.21 -23.97
C ASP A 86 -7.31 -8.35 -24.26
N LEU A 87 -6.55 -7.26 -24.18
CA LEU A 87 -5.09 -7.25 -24.32
C LEU A 87 -4.33 -7.40 -23.00
N LEU A 88 -5.01 -7.28 -21.86
CA LEU A 88 -4.41 -7.35 -20.54
C LEU A 88 -4.55 -8.78 -19.99
N ASP A 89 -3.41 -9.42 -19.71
CA ASP A 89 -3.39 -10.70 -19.03
C ASP A 89 -3.99 -10.59 -17.61
N ARG A 90 -4.39 -11.71 -17.02
CA ARG A 90 -5.07 -11.74 -15.70
C ARG A 90 -4.27 -11.04 -14.59
N ASP A 91 -2.94 -11.00 -14.69
CA ASP A 91 -2.06 -10.34 -13.73
C ASP A 91 -1.88 -8.82 -13.99
N ASP A 92 -2.30 -8.33 -15.16
CA ASP A 92 -2.28 -6.90 -15.55
C ASP A 92 -3.60 -6.18 -15.26
N ARG A 93 -4.63 -6.93 -14.82
CA ARG A 93 -5.92 -6.40 -14.38
C ARG A 93 -5.80 -6.01 -12.91
N LEU A 94 -5.43 -4.75 -12.66
CA LEU A 94 -5.44 -4.13 -11.33
C LEU A 94 -6.85 -4.10 -10.73
#